data_AF-A0A7K2BWH5-F1
#
_entry.id   AF-A0A7K2BWH5-F1
#
_cell.length_a   1.000
_cell.length_b   1.000
_cell.length_c   1.000
_cell.angle_alpha   90.00
_cell.angle_beta   90.00
_cell.angle_gamma   90.00
#
_symmetry.space_group_name_H-M   'P 1'
#
loop_
_entity.id
_entity.type
_entity.pdbx_description
1 polymer ?
#
loop_
_entity_poly.entity_id
_entity_poly.type
_entity_poly.pdbx_seq_one_letter_code
_entity_poly.pdbx_strand_id
1 'polypeptide(L)'
;MEDRPRNLREMLAEAKDTSELMVDLAYAALYFGDPDMADEVGALEERMSHLVQDMRAVCILAVRHPRDADGMSSVLQVISAIERIANDAVDIARIVTHRVGIPTELVADLSAAEEVSHRVRVSDGSLLAHRRLADHEMPAKMGMRVMAVRREREWITDVGGDTVLVPDDVLFLRGSPDGIDELRSLAGSPDRMPPEVPDGPVATDLDRAVDVLVEMKDLSEVA
;
A
#
# COMPACT_ATOMS: atom_id res chain seq x y z
N MET A 1 -4.84 27.06 -11.29
CA MET A 1 -3.84 26.01 -11.06
C MET A 1 -3.18 25.78 -12.40
N GLU A 2 -1.87 25.92 -12.47
CA GLU A 2 -1.11 25.88 -13.73
C GLU A 2 -1.14 24.45 -14.26
N ASP A 3 -2.04 24.18 -15.20
CA ASP A 3 -2.27 22.86 -15.81
C ASP A 3 -1.10 22.54 -16.75
N ARG A 4 0.06 22.19 -16.16
CA ARG A 4 1.15 21.61 -16.95
C ARG A 4 0.62 20.32 -17.55
N PRO A 5 0.70 20.14 -18.88
CA PRO A 5 0.34 18.86 -19.48
C PRO A 5 1.24 17.78 -18.88
N ARG A 6 0.66 16.90 -18.06
CA ARG A 6 1.39 15.81 -17.43
C ARG A 6 1.90 14.87 -18.52
N ASN A 7 3.19 14.53 -18.46
CA ASN A 7 3.78 13.58 -19.39
C ASN A 7 3.26 12.18 -19.08
N LEU A 8 2.83 11.42 -20.09
CA LEU A 8 2.35 10.03 -19.93
C LEU A 8 3.33 9.15 -19.14
N ARG A 9 4.64 9.35 -19.31
CA ARG A 9 5.68 8.65 -18.54
C ARG A 9 5.58 8.93 -17.04
N GLU A 10 5.35 10.18 -16.66
CA GLU A 10 5.23 10.59 -15.24
C GLU A 10 3.93 10.10 -14.65
N MET A 11 2.84 10.15 -15.43
CA MET A 11 1.55 9.58 -15.02
C MET A 11 1.64 8.07 -14.81
N LEU A 12 2.35 7.35 -15.69
CA LEU A 12 2.58 5.91 -15.54
C LEU A 12 3.40 5.57 -14.29
N ALA A 13 4.46 6.34 -14.02
CA ALA A 13 5.25 6.16 -12.80
C ALA A 13 4.39 6.38 -11.56
N GLU A 14 3.62 7.46 -11.52
CA GLU A 14 2.72 7.75 -10.40
C GLU A 14 1.63 6.68 -10.24
N ALA A 15 1.06 6.17 -11.33
CA ALA A 15 0.05 5.12 -11.28
C ALA A 15 0.66 3.83 -10.71
N LYS A 16 1.85 3.44 -11.19
CA LYS A 16 2.57 2.27 -10.66
C LYS A 16 2.83 2.44 -9.16
N ASP A 17 3.44 3.55 -8.73
CA ASP A 17 3.79 3.76 -7.32
C ASP A 17 2.54 3.83 -6.43
N THR A 18 1.45 4.41 -6.94
CA THR A 18 0.15 4.40 -6.26
C THR A 18 -0.41 2.98 -6.12
N SER A 19 -0.34 2.15 -7.17
CA SER A 19 -0.84 0.76 -7.09
C SER A 19 -0.04 -0.10 -6.11
N GLU A 20 1.27 0.09 -6.03
CA GLU A 20 2.11 -0.59 -5.03
C GLU A 20 1.71 -0.16 -3.61
N LEU A 21 1.59 1.14 -3.37
CA LEU A 21 1.13 1.65 -2.08
C LEU A 21 -0.26 1.10 -1.70
N MET A 22 -1.19 1.00 -2.65
CA MET A 22 -2.52 0.43 -2.39
C MET A 22 -2.43 -1.02 -1.92
N VAL A 23 -1.60 -1.85 -2.56
CA VAL A 23 -1.38 -3.25 -2.15
C VAL A 23 -0.78 -3.31 -0.75
N ASP A 24 0.22 -2.47 -0.49
CA ASP A 24 0.96 -2.40 0.77
C ASP A 24 0.04 -2.04 1.94
N LEU A 25 -0.87 -1.10 1.71
CA LEU A 25 -1.87 -0.66 2.69
C LEU A 25 -3.00 -1.68 2.84
N ALA A 26 -3.42 -2.35 1.78
CA ALA A 26 -4.46 -3.37 1.86
C ALA A 26 -4.00 -4.54 2.74
N TYR A 27 -2.77 -5.02 2.56
CA TYR A 27 -2.21 -6.07 3.41
C TYR A 27 -1.97 -5.62 4.85
N ALA A 28 -1.53 -4.39 5.07
CA ALA A 28 -1.38 -3.88 6.43
C ALA A 28 -2.73 -3.65 7.13
N ALA A 29 -3.75 -3.17 6.40
CA ALA A 29 -5.11 -3.09 6.91
C ALA A 29 -5.61 -4.46 7.36
N LEU A 30 -5.34 -5.49 6.55
CA LEU A 30 -5.69 -6.87 6.85
C LEU A 30 -4.96 -7.39 8.09
N TYR A 31 -3.64 -7.22 8.13
CA TYR A 31 -2.79 -7.67 9.24
C TYR A 31 -3.14 -7.01 10.57
N PHE A 32 -3.31 -5.69 10.59
CA PHE A 32 -3.67 -4.95 11.81
C PHE A 32 -5.16 -4.93 12.11
N GLY A 33 -6.00 -5.50 11.23
CA GLY A 33 -7.45 -5.39 11.32
C GLY A 33 -7.90 -3.93 11.42
N ASP A 34 -7.31 -3.04 10.61
CA ASP A 34 -7.44 -1.58 10.73
C ASP A 34 -8.34 -0.97 9.64
N PRO A 35 -9.62 -0.66 9.94
CA PRO A 35 -10.54 -0.10 8.95
C PRO A 35 -10.09 1.26 8.42
N ASP A 36 -9.46 2.08 9.24
CA ASP A 36 -8.94 3.38 8.81
C ASP A 36 -7.88 3.18 7.71
N MET A 37 -7.07 2.12 7.76
CA MET A 37 -6.08 1.84 6.72
C MET A 37 -6.75 1.37 5.43
N ALA A 38 -7.83 0.59 5.55
CA ALA A 38 -8.63 0.17 4.42
C ALA A 38 -9.35 1.36 3.75
N ASP A 39 -9.82 2.35 4.52
CA ASP A 39 -10.42 3.57 3.99
C ASP A 39 -9.40 4.41 3.17
N GLU A 40 -8.13 4.43 3.60
CA GLU A 40 -7.05 5.08 2.83
C GLU A 40 -6.82 4.40 1.46
N VAL A 41 -6.99 3.07 1.36
CA VAL A 41 -6.95 2.35 0.07
C VAL A 41 -8.08 2.82 -0.83
N GLY A 42 -9.29 3.02 -0.30
CA GLY A 42 -10.41 3.58 -1.05
C GLY A 42 -10.14 5.01 -1.56
N ALA A 43 -9.52 5.85 -0.75
CA ALA A 43 -9.13 7.20 -1.19
C ALA A 43 -8.09 7.16 -2.34
N LEU A 44 -7.18 6.18 -2.33
CA LEU A 44 -6.22 5.97 -3.41
C LEU A 44 -6.87 5.41 -4.69
N GLU A 45 -7.92 4.59 -4.58
CA GLU A 45 -8.71 4.10 -5.72
C GLU A 45 -9.31 5.26 -6.54
N GLU A 46 -9.91 6.24 -5.87
CA GLU A 46 -10.50 7.40 -6.53
C GLU A 46 -9.43 8.16 -7.35
N ARG A 47 -8.25 8.37 -6.75
CA ARG A 47 -7.10 8.99 -7.42
C ARG A 47 -6.62 8.15 -8.61
N MET A 48 -6.44 6.85 -8.42
CA MET A 48 -6.02 5.91 -9.46
C MET A 48 -6.99 5.95 -10.66
N SER A 49 -8.29 5.92 -10.38
CA SER A 49 -9.34 5.95 -11.41
C SER A 49 -9.25 7.20 -12.28
N HIS A 50 -9.06 8.37 -11.66
CA HIS A 50 -8.87 9.63 -12.37
C HIS A 50 -7.58 9.60 -13.21
N LEU A 51 -6.46 9.14 -12.63
CA LEU A 51 -5.17 9.07 -13.30
C LEU A 51 -5.21 8.14 -14.53
N VAL A 52 -5.87 6.99 -14.40
CA VAL A 52 -6.07 6.04 -15.50
C VAL A 52 -6.92 6.65 -16.61
N GLN A 53 -8.00 7.36 -16.27
CA GLN A 53 -8.84 8.05 -17.25
C GLN A 53 -8.05 9.11 -18.03
N ASP A 54 -7.26 9.92 -17.33
CA ASP A 54 -6.42 10.94 -17.95
C ASP A 54 -5.35 10.32 -18.86
N MET A 55 -4.68 9.24 -18.41
CA MET A 55 -3.70 8.53 -19.23
C MET A 55 -4.32 7.96 -20.51
N ARG A 56 -5.52 7.37 -20.43
CA ARG A 56 -6.26 6.87 -21.60
C ARG A 56 -6.54 8.00 -22.59
N ALA A 57 -6.97 9.17 -22.11
CA ALA A 57 -7.20 10.34 -22.96
C ALA A 57 -5.91 10.81 -23.66
N VAL A 58 -4.81 10.90 -22.92
CA VAL A 58 -3.48 11.25 -23.48
C VAL A 58 -3.05 10.24 -24.55
N CYS A 59 -3.23 8.94 -24.29
CA CYS A 59 -2.91 7.88 -25.25
C CYS A 59 -3.69 8.03 -26.56
N ILE A 60 -5.01 8.26 -26.47
CA ILE A 60 -5.89 8.43 -27.64
C ILE A 60 -5.49 9.65 -28.47
N LEU A 61 -5.20 10.78 -27.82
CA LEU A 61 -4.82 12.03 -28.49
C LEU A 61 -3.41 12.00 -29.10
N ALA A 62 -2.53 11.13 -28.60
CA ALA A 62 -1.15 11.01 -29.06
C ALA A 62 -1.00 10.23 -30.38
N VAL A 63 -1.92 9.30 -30.69
CA VAL A 63 -1.86 8.48 -31.90
C VAL A 63 -2.28 9.32 -33.13
N ARG A 64 -1.34 9.54 -34.05
CA ARG A 64 -1.57 10.34 -35.27
C ARG A 64 -1.54 9.52 -36.56
N HIS A 65 -0.90 8.35 -36.54
CA HIS A 65 -0.78 7.47 -37.69
C HIS A 65 -1.06 6.02 -37.28
N PRO A 66 -1.65 5.16 -38.15
CA PRO A 66 -1.94 3.77 -37.81
C PRO A 66 -0.76 2.95 -37.27
N ARG A 67 0.46 3.23 -37.72
CA ARG A 67 1.70 2.58 -37.23
C ARG A 67 2.03 2.88 -35.77
N ASP A 68 1.50 3.96 -35.21
CA ASP A 68 1.74 4.34 -33.80
C ASP A 68 0.78 3.58 -32.87
N ALA A 69 -0.28 2.97 -33.42
CA ALA A 69 -1.32 2.30 -32.65
C ALA A 69 -0.81 1.06 -31.91
N ASP A 70 0.09 0.28 -32.50
CA ASP A 70 0.63 -0.94 -31.89
C ASP A 70 1.43 -0.62 -30.61
N GLY A 71 2.27 0.42 -30.68
CA GLY A 71 3.02 0.91 -29.51
C GLY A 71 2.10 1.45 -28.43
N MET A 72 1.09 2.26 -28.81
CA MET A 72 0.14 2.80 -27.86
C MET A 72 -0.76 1.74 -27.23
N SER A 73 -1.13 0.70 -27.99
CA SER A 73 -1.89 -0.45 -27.49
C SER A 73 -1.12 -1.15 -26.35
N SER A 74 0.19 -1.30 -26.49
CA SER A 74 1.04 -1.87 -25.43
C SER A 74 1.00 -1.02 -24.15
N VAL A 75 1.03 0.32 -24.28
CA VAL A 75 0.95 1.23 -23.14
C VAL A 75 -0.42 1.13 -22.44
N LEU A 76 -1.51 1.07 -23.20
CA LEU A 76 -2.86 0.89 -22.66
C LEU A 76 -3.02 -0.44 -21.92
N GLN A 77 -2.34 -1.51 -22.37
CA GLN A 77 -2.31 -2.78 -21.65
C GLN A 77 -1.63 -2.66 -20.29
N VAL A 78 -0.50 -1.95 -20.22
CA VAL A 78 0.19 -1.69 -18.93
C VAL A 78 -0.70 -0.87 -17.99
N ILE A 79 -1.34 0.19 -18.49
CA ILE A 79 -2.29 1.00 -17.71
C ILE A 79 -3.41 0.12 -17.14
N SER A 80 -3.97 -0.78 -17.96
CA SER A 80 -5.05 -1.67 -17.53
C SER A 80 -4.59 -2.72 -16.50
N ALA A 81 -3.33 -3.14 -16.56
CA ALA A 81 -2.76 -4.03 -15.56
C ALA A 81 -2.57 -3.31 -14.21
N ILE A 82 -2.10 -2.07 -14.23
CA ILE A 82 -1.95 -1.24 -13.02
C ILE A 82 -3.33 -0.97 -12.37
N GLU A 83 -4.34 -0.61 -13.16
CA GLU A 83 -5.72 -0.43 -12.68
C GLU A 83 -6.27 -1.70 -12.04
N ARG A 84 -5.99 -2.87 -12.62
CA ARG A 84 -6.42 -4.15 -12.05
C ARG A 84 -5.78 -4.41 -10.69
N ILE A 85 -4.47 -4.21 -10.54
CA ILE A 85 -3.76 -4.37 -9.27
C ILE A 85 -4.36 -3.45 -8.20
N ALA A 86 -4.66 -2.19 -8.57
CA ALA A 86 -5.32 -1.25 -7.67
C ALA A 86 -6.72 -1.72 -7.23
N ASN A 87 -7.53 -2.23 -8.15
CA ASN A 87 -8.86 -2.77 -7.83
C ASN A 87 -8.76 -4.01 -6.93
N ASP A 88 -7.81 -4.91 -7.20
CA ASP A 88 -7.59 -6.10 -6.37
C ASP A 88 -7.16 -5.71 -4.94
N ALA A 89 -6.36 -4.65 -4.79
CA ALA A 89 -6.02 -4.10 -3.48
C ALA A 89 -7.24 -3.56 -2.72
N VAL A 90 -8.18 -2.89 -3.40
CA VAL A 90 -9.46 -2.48 -2.81
C VAL A 90 -10.26 -3.69 -2.34
N ASP A 91 -10.29 -4.77 -3.12
CA ASP A 91 -11.01 -5.99 -2.74
C ASP A 91 -10.40 -6.67 -1.51
N ILE A 92 -9.06 -6.66 -1.36
CA ILE A 92 -8.39 -7.09 -0.12
C ILE A 92 -8.80 -6.19 1.06
N ALA A 93 -8.73 -4.87 0.89
CA ALA A 93 -9.11 -3.91 1.93
C ALA A 93 -10.59 -4.05 2.36
N ARG A 94 -11.47 -4.43 1.43
CA ARG A 94 -12.90 -4.66 1.70
C ARG A 94 -13.17 -5.78 2.70
N ILE A 95 -12.27 -6.77 2.81
CA ILE A 95 -12.37 -7.84 3.83
C ILE A 95 -12.44 -7.24 5.24
N VAL A 96 -11.64 -6.18 5.47
CA VAL A 96 -11.57 -5.47 6.75
C VAL A 96 -12.81 -4.60 6.97
N THR A 97 -13.19 -3.77 5.98
CA THR A 97 -14.32 -2.84 6.13
C THR A 97 -15.66 -3.56 6.27
N HIS A 98 -15.84 -4.70 5.58
CA HIS A 98 -17.05 -5.52 5.66
C HIS A 98 -17.02 -6.54 6.81
N ARG A 99 -15.93 -6.59 7.59
CA ARG A 99 -15.75 -7.53 8.71
C ARG A 99 -16.01 -8.98 8.31
N VAL A 100 -15.56 -9.37 7.12
CA VAL A 100 -15.72 -10.73 6.59
C VAL A 100 -14.99 -11.75 7.47
N GLY A 101 -13.92 -11.30 8.14
CA GLY A 101 -13.02 -12.15 8.90
C GLY A 101 -11.95 -12.77 8.01
N ILE A 102 -10.83 -13.12 8.62
CA ILE A 102 -9.69 -13.77 7.96
C ILE A 102 -9.25 -14.94 8.84
N PRO A 103 -8.88 -16.08 8.24
CA PRO A 103 -8.30 -17.19 9.00
C PRO A 103 -7.06 -16.74 9.77
N THR A 104 -6.93 -17.23 11.00
CA THR A 104 -5.84 -16.88 11.91
C THR A 104 -4.47 -17.26 11.35
N GLU A 105 -4.41 -18.32 10.55
CA GLU A 105 -3.20 -18.84 9.92
C GLU A 105 -2.67 -17.85 8.88
N LEU A 106 -3.58 -17.24 8.10
CA LEU A 106 -3.20 -16.21 7.13
C LEU A 106 -2.67 -14.94 7.82
N VAL A 107 -3.22 -14.59 8.99
CA VAL A 107 -2.70 -13.48 9.80
C VAL A 107 -1.32 -13.81 10.36
N ALA A 108 -1.10 -15.05 10.79
CA ALA A 108 0.19 -15.52 11.27
C ALA A 108 1.24 -15.54 10.16
N ASP A 109 0.89 -15.97 8.94
CA ASP A 109 1.80 -15.93 7.79
C ASP A 109 2.17 -14.49 7.40
N LEU A 110 1.21 -13.55 7.48
CA LEU A 110 1.49 -12.12 7.30
C LEU A 110 2.38 -11.55 8.42
N SER A 111 2.33 -12.11 9.64
CA SER A 111 3.18 -11.71 10.77
C SER A 111 4.65 -12.11 10.58
N ALA A 112 4.91 -13.15 9.77
CA ALA A 112 6.26 -13.63 9.47
C ALA A 112 6.97 -12.80 8.39
N ALA A 113 6.31 -11.75 7.88
CA ALA A 113 6.89 -10.85 6.89
C ALA A 113 8.08 -10.08 7.48
N GLU A 114 9.20 -10.07 6.74
CA GLU A 114 10.41 -9.35 7.13
C GLU A 114 10.20 -7.82 7.13
N GLU A 115 9.24 -7.34 6.33
CA GLU A 115 8.81 -5.94 6.32
C GLU A 115 7.28 -5.83 6.40
N VAL A 116 6.79 -4.90 7.21
CA VAL A 116 5.37 -4.57 7.36
C VAL A 116 5.12 -3.12 7.00
N SER A 117 3.93 -2.82 6.44
CA SER A 117 3.50 -1.43 6.22
C SER A 117 2.81 -0.89 7.47
N HIS A 118 3.05 0.38 7.80
CA HIS A 118 2.55 1.00 9.03
C HIS A 118 2.05 2.42 8.79
N ARG A 119 1.06 2.85 9.57
CA ARG A 119 0.52 4.22 9.55
C ARG A 119 0.78 4.92 10.87
N VAL A 120 1.31 6.14 10.80
CA VAL A 120 1.50 7.01 11.97
C VAL A 120 1.14 8.46 11.64
N ARG A 121 0.47 9.15 12.56
CA ARG A 121 0.19 10.58 12.45
C ARG A 121 1.28 11.36 13.18
N VAL A 122 1.77 12.43 12.57
CA VAL A 122 2.71 13.37 13.17
C VAL A 122 1.94 14.29 14.13
N SER A 123 2.18 14.16 15.43
CA SER A 123 1.57 15.04 16.44
C SER A 123 2.27 16.39 16.48
N ASP A 124 1.52 17.43 16.85
CA ASP A 124 2.08 18.74 17.16
C ASP A 124 3.07 18.64 18.34
N GLY A 125 4.22 19.30 18.21
CA GLY A 125 5.32 19.22 19.17
C GLY A 125 6.12 17.91 19.17
N SER A 126 5.85 16.97 18.25
CA SER A 126 6.65 15.75 18.09
C SER A 126 8.05 16.03 17.54
N LEU A 127 8.95 15.06 17.64
CA LEU A 127 10.32 15.19 17.11
C LEU A 127 10.35 15.21 15.57
N LEU A 128 9.31 14.69 14.92
CA LEU A 128 9.14 14.75 13.46
C LEU A 128 8.58 16.10 12.97
N ALA A 129 7.83 16.82 13.80
CA ALA A 129 7.17 18.04 13.38
C ALA A 129 8.17 19.14 12.95
N HIS A 130 7.93 19.72 11.78
CA HIS A 130 8.75 20.79 11.17
C HIS A 130 10.21 20.39 10.93
N ARG A 131 10.49 19.09 10.75
CA ARG A 131 11.80 18.55 10.42
C ARG A 131 11.81 17.85 9.07
N ARG A 132 12.99 17.73 8.46
CA ARG A 132 13.15 16.98 7.22
C ARG A 132 13.29 15.51 7.54
N LEU A 133 12.77 14.64 6.67
CA LEU A 133 12.91 13.19 6.83
C LEU A 133 14.37 12.74 6.95
N ALA A 134 15.28 13.35 6.18
CA ALA A 134 16.71 13.05 6.23
C ALA A 134 17.35 13.30 7.60
N ASP A 135 16.82 14.23 8.40
CA ASP A 135 17.38 14.57 9.71
C ASP A 135 17.19 13.41 10.73
N HIS A 136 16.29 12.46 10.44
CA HIS A 136 15.98 11.31 11.30
C HIS A 136 16.67 10.02 10.89
N GLU A 137 17.19 9.91 9.66
CA GLU A 137 17.88 8.72 9.15
C GLU A 137 17.07 7.42 9.37
N MET A 138 15.75 7.49 9.19
CA MET A 138 14.81 6.41 9.55
C MET A 138 15.20 5.02 9.00
N PRO A 139 15.67 4.88 7.74
CA PRO A 139 16.08 3.58 7.23
C PRO A 139 17.25 2.98 7.99
N ALA A 140 18.19 3.80 8.46
CA ALA A 140 19.37 3.34 9.18
C ALA A 140 19.12 3.08 10.66
N LYS A 141 18.27 3.90 11.31
CA LYS A 141 18.00 3.81 12.76
C LYS A 141 16.88 2.84 13.09
N MET A 142 15.81 2.85 12.30
CA MET A 142 14.57 2.13 12.59
C MET A 142 14.26 1.04 11.56
N GLY A 143 15.06 0.90 10.50
CA GLY A 143 14.75 -0.03 9.40
C GLY A 143 13.46 0.34 8.65
N MET A 144 13.00 1.58 8.78
CA MET A 144 11.72 2.07 8.27
C MET A 144 11.93 3.10 7.17
N ARG A 145 11.16 2.99 6.09
CA ARG A 145 11.15 3.90 4.95
C ARG A 145 9.75 4.47 4.75
N VAL A 146 9.65 5.78 4.58
CA VAL A 146 8.38 6.46 4.28
C VAL A 146 8.07 6.26 2.81
N MET A 147 6.93 5.63 2.54
CA MET A 147 6.45 5.34 1.20
C MET A 147 5.55 6.46 0.69
N ALA A 148 4.75 7.05 1.59
CA ALA A 148 3.88 8.16 1.26
C ALA A 148 3.58 9.04 2.47
N VAL A 149 3.20 10.28 2.19
CA VAL A 149 2.66 11.22 3.17
C VAL A 149 1.30 11.68 2.69
N ARG A 150 0.26 11.50 3.51
CA ARG A 150 -1.02 12.17 3.31
C ARG A 150 -1.04 13.44 4.14
N ARG A 151 -1.15 14.57 3.44
CA ARG A 151 -1.32 15.90 4.02
C ARG A 151 -2.70 16.40 3.70
N GLU A 152 -3.56 16.47 4.71
CA GLU A 152 -4.99 16.75 4.52
C GLU A 152 -5.63 15.78 3.51
N ARG A 153 -5.86 16.24 2.27
CA ARG A 153 -6.44 15.47 1.15
C ARG A 153 -5.43 15.14 0.05
N GLU A 154 -4.21 15.66 0.16
CA GLU A 154 -3.16 15.46 -0.83
C GLU A 154 -2.27 14.26 -0.44
N TRP A 155 -1.91 13.48 -1.45
CA TRP A 155 -1.05 12.32 -1.31
C TRP A 155 0.29 12.57 -2.00
N ILE A 156 1.35 12.59 -1.20
CA ILE A 156 2.72 12.79 -1.62
C ILE A 156 3.39 11.41 -1.65
N THR A 157 3.68 10.90 -2.84
CA THR A 157 4.35 9.60 -3.05
C THR A 157 5.81 9.76 -3.46
N ASP A 158 6.19 10.91 -4.01
CA ASP A 158 7.59 11.28 -4.22
C ASP A 158 8.17 11.82 -2.91
N VAL A 159 8.46 10.91 -1.99
CA VAL A 159 8.94 11.24 -0.65
C VAL A 159 10.47 11.18 -0.60
N GLY A 160 11.09 12.36 -0.72
CA GLY A 160 12.53 12.53 -0.57
C GLY A 160 12.97 12.87 0.85
N GLY A 161 14.27 12.79 1.12
CA GLY A 161 14.85 13.18 2.41
C GLY A 161 14.70 14.67 2.76
N ASP A 162 14.47 15.51 1.75
CA ASP A 162 14.19 16.94 1.87
C ASP A 162 12.73 17.26 2.23
N THR A 163 11.83 16.27 2.19
CA THR A 163 10.43 16.41 2.61
C THR A 163 10.36 16.88 4.06
N VAL A 164 9.76 18.05 4.27
CA VAL A 164 9.49 18.62 5.60
C VAL A 164 8.14 18.14 6.08
N LEU A 165 8.14 17.45 7.21
CA LEU A 165 6.93 16.99 7.88
C LEU A 165 6.29 18.13 8.66
N VAL A 166 4.97 18.21 8.67
CA VAL A 166 4.20 19.16 9.47
C VAL A 166 3.21 18.40 10.36
N PRO A 167 2.70 19.05 11.43
CA PRO A 167 1.64 18.46 12.24
C PRO A 167 0.45 17.99 11.38
N ASP A 168 -0.17 16.89 11.80
CA ASP A 168 -1.28 16.20 11.12
C ASP A 168 -0.94 15.49 9.80
N ASP A 169 0.32 15.54 9.34
CA ASP A 169 0.79 14.63 8.31
C ASP A 169 0.59 13.18 8.76
N VAL A 170 0.03 12.36 7.86
CA VAL A 170 -0.10 10.92 8.06
C VAL A 170 0.95 10.23 7.21
N LEU A 171 1.91 9.59 7.87
CA LEU A 171 2.98 8.85 7.22
C LEU A 171 2.55 7.42 7.02
N PHE A 172 2.86 6.89 5.84
CA PHE A 172 2.76 5.48 5.51
C PHE A 172 4.17 4.96 5.29
N LEU A 173 4.59 4.02 6.12
CA LEU A 173 5.95 3.49 6.14
C LEU A 173 5.96 2.01 5.84
N ARG A 174 7.10 1.50 5.41
CA ARG A 174 7.40 0.08 5.29
C ARG A 174 8.74 -0.21 5.95
N GLY A 175 8.85 -1.31 6.65
CA GLY A 175 10.11 -1.73 7.25
C GLY A 175 9.97 -2.83 8.28
N SER A 176 11.06 -3.13 8.97
CA SER A 176 11.04 -4.10 10.08
C SER A 176 10.05 -3.64 11.17
N PRO A 177 9.20 -4.54 11.70
CA PRO A 177 8.30 -4.21 12.80
C PRO A 177 9.04 -3.72 14.06
N ASP A 178 10.31 -4.09 14.24
CA ASP A 178 11.12 -3.67 15.40
C ASP A 178 11.26 -2.14 15.54
N GLY A 179 11.15 -1.40 14.42
CA GLY A 179 11.25 0.05 14.41
C GLY A 179 9.95 0.79 14.72
N ILE A 180 8.82 0.09 14.89
CA ILE A 180 7.49 0.71 15.04
C ILE A 180 7.40 1.57 16.30
N ASP A 181 7.89 1.07 17.43
CA ASP A 181 7.75 1.74 18.73
C ASP A 181 8.59 3.02 18.77
N GLU A 182 9.83 2.97 18.27
CA GLU A 182 10.71 4.14 18.17
C GLU A 182 10.10 5.20 17.23
N LEU A 183 9.55 4.77 16.08
CA LEU A 183 8.87 5.65 15.14
C LEU A 183 7.65 6.35 15.77
N ARG A 184 6.82 5.61 16.52
CA ARG A 184 5.65 6.16 17.22
C ARG A 184 6.05 7.19 18.27
N SER A 185 7.10 6.92 19.01
CA SER A 185 7.70 7.85 19.98
C SER A 185 8.16 9.14 19.29
N LEU A 186 8.88 9.05 18.17
CA LEU A 186 9.30 10.22 17.39
C LEU A 186 8.12 11.04 16.87
N ALA A 187 7.06 10.37 16.42
CA ALA A 187 5.85 10.99 15.91
C ALA A 187 4.93 11.56 17.00
N GLY A 188 5.19 11.26 18.28
CA GLY A 188 4.33 11.65 19.40
C GLY A 188 2.95 11.00 19.33
N SER A 189 2.85 9.79 18.77
CA SER A 189 1.61 9.03 18.62
C SER A 189 1.60 7.86 19.62
N PRO A 190 0.55 7.66 20.44
CA PRO A 190 0.52 6.56 21.41
C PRO A 190 0.55 5.19 20.73
N ASP A 191 0.97 4.17 21.48
CA ASP A 191 1.13 2.80 21.00
C ASP A 191 -0.18 2.23 20.45
N ARG A 192 -0.06 1.60 19.27
CA ARG A 192 -1.09 0.70 18.77
C ARG A 192 -0.49 -0.69 18.85
N MET A 193 -0.95 -1.48 19.81
CA MET A 193 -0.50 -2.85 19.99
C MET A 193 -0.83 -3.64 18.70
N PRO A 194 0.12 -4.41 18.15
CA PRO A 194 -0.21 -5.46 17.20
C PRO A 194 -1.30 -6.37 17.80
N PRO A 195 -2.16 -7.00 16.99
CA PRO A 195 -3.08 -8.00 17.53
C PRO A 195 -2.28 -9.09 18.26
N GLU A 196 -2.69 -9.42 19.49
CA GLU A 196 -2.21 -10.64 20.15
C GLU A 196 -2.60 -11.82 19.26
N VAL A 197 -1.61 -12.52 18.70
CA VAL A 197 -1.86 -13.82 18.05
C VAL A 197 -2.34 -14.75 19.16
N PRO A 198 -3.59 -15.24 19.12
CA PRO A 198 -4.08 -16.10 20.19
C PRO A 198 -3.30 -17.41 20.18
N ASP A 199 -2.58 -17.71 21.26
CA ASP A 199 -2.07 -19.07 21.54
C ASP A 199 -3.26 -19.97 21.91
N GLY A 200 -4.01 -20.42 20.91
CA GLY A 200 -5.14 -21.33 21.05
C GLY A 200 -4.98 -22.55 20.15
N PRO A 201 -5.54 -23.73 20.50
CA PRO A 201 -5.46 -24.89 19.64
C PRO A 201 -6.23 -24.60 18.35
N VAL A 202 -5.47 -24.50 17.27
CA VAL A 202 -5.93 -24.42 15.88
C VAL A 202 -6.78 -25.66 15.59
N ALA A 203 -8.03 -25.45 15.20
CA ALA A 203 -8.93 -26.53 14.83
C ALA A 203 -9.96 -26.00 13.83
N THR A 204 -10.25 -26.66 12.71
CA THR A 204 -9.75 -27.95 12.19
C THR A 204 -10.16 -28.16 10.71
N ASP A 205 -10.97 -27.27 10.13
CA ASP A 205 -11.64 -27.53 8.85
C ASP A 205 -10.94 -26.88 7.65
N LEU A 206 -10.29 -25.73 7.85
CA LEU A 206 -9.55 -25.05 6.78
C LEU A 206 -8.20 -25.72 6.54
N ASP A 207 -7.45 -26.07 7.58
CA ASP A 207 -6.22 -26.87 7.47
C ASP A 207 -6.48 -28.17 6.71
N ARG A 208 -7.58 -28.85 7.03
CA ARG A 208 -7.97 -30.08 6.34
C ARG A 208 -8.31 -29.84 4.88
N ALA A 209 -8.93 -28.71 4.54
CA ALA A 209 -9.23 -28.36 3.16
C ALA A 209 -7.94 -28.03 2.38
N VAL A 210 -6.99 -27.34 3.00
CA VAL A 210 -5.67 -27.02 2.42
C VAL A 210 -4.84 -28.30 2.24
N ASP A 211 -4.78 -29.17 3.25
CA ASP A 211 -4.08 -30.46 3.19
C ASP A 211 -4.62 -31.35 2.07
N VAL A 212 -5.95 -31.42 1.91
CA VAL A 212 -6.57 -32.19 0.82
C VAL A 212 -6.20 -31.61 -0.55
N LEU A 213 -6.14 -30.28 -0.70
CA LEU A 213 -5.72 -29.65 -1.95
C LEU A 213 -4.25 -29.92 -2.27
N VAL A 214 -3.39 -29.93 -1.24
CA VAL A 214 -1.96 -30.27 -1.38
C VAL A 214 -1.79 -31.75 -1.74
N GLU A 215 -2.49 -32.67 -1.07
CA GLU A 215 -2.46 -34.09 -1.42
C GLU A 215 -2.94 -34.34 -2.86
N MET A 216 -4.03 -33.68 -3.29
CA MET A 216 -4.54 -33.80 -4.65
C MET A 216 -3.55 -33.28 -5.70
N LYS A 217 -2.85 -32.18 -5.40
CA LYS A 217 -1.76 -31.65 -6.25
C LYS A 217 -0.64 -32.67 -6.39
N ASP A 218 -0.14 -33.18 -5.27
CA ASP A 218 1.02 -34.07 -5.26
C ASP A 218 0.71 -35.42 -5.94
N LEU A 219 -0.50 -35.96 -5.76
CA LEU A 219 -0.97 -37.16 -6.49
C LEU A 219 -1.04 -36.94 -8.00
N SER A 220 -1.35 -35.72 -8.44
CA SER A 220 -1.40 -35.37 -9.86
C SER A 220 -0.02 -35.17 -10.48
N GLU A 221 1.04 -34.98 -9.69
CA GLU A 221 2.42 -34.82 -10.19
C GLU A 221 3.16 -36.15 -10.38
N VAL A 222 2.63 -37.26 -9.82
CA VAL A 222 3.24 -38.60 -9.86
C VAL A 222 2.58 -39.53 -10.88
N ALA A 223 1.47 -39.10 -11.52
CA ALA A 223 0.75 -39.83 -12.57
C ALA A 223 1.15 -39.38 -13.99
#